data_AF-A0A1C5JDH2-F1
#
_entry.id   AF-A0A1C5JDH2-F1
#
_cell.length_a   1.000
_cell.length_b   1.000
_cell.length_c   1.000
_cell.angle_alpha   90.00
_cell.angle_beta   90.00
_cell.angle_gamma   90.00
#
_symmetry.space_group_name_H-M   'P 1'
#
loop_
_entity.id
_entity.type
_entity.pdbx_description
1 polymer ?
#
loop_
_entity_poly.entity_id
_entity_poly.type
_entity_poly.pdbx_seq_one_letter_code
_entity_poly.pdbx_strand_id
1 'polypeptide(L)'
;MRVPSRSPGQQPGTAVASAAPVRRLPTSPPARRSTPGEPDLAAYRAAVAELLVEVGALADAPSTAARQVLLDQRLREPAIAAVLDATPQGFVGARETLLLEMARYQPNARSSAADLTALVRIYLLSRIDVMWWRDAPTFATDAQVNGSVDLVDLEWLRRRGLLGFRYQEQPASVLGRSLRAVRRQLLPDATPRTAGLMFRRARREVVALLNDVAREFALATPPATPPLWVTSLARSAEHQYRLRRLGYAAMVPSGHCLGYAADVELAWFRRFGVRDTLAGLLLARQDAGEINVVDEGQAWHLCLAPTARRRLRRAYEAEMAV
;
A
#
# COMPACT_ATOMS: atom_id res chain seq x y z
N MET A 1 -59.28 17.33 65.36
CA MET A 1 -58.66 17.12 64.04
C MET A 1 -57.20 16.70 64.27
N ARG A 2 -56.76 15.54 63.73
CA ARG A 2 -55.39 14.92 63.72
C ARG A 2 -54.79 14.58 65.10
N VAL A 3 -54.71 13.32 65.54
CA VAL A 3 -53.95 12.11 65.11
C VAL A 3 -52.41 12.27 65.24
N PRO A 4 -51.70 11.33 65.94
CA PRO A 4 -50.38 11.56 66.51
C PRO A 4 -49.25 10.67 65.92
N SER A 5 -48.04 10.91 66.45
CA SER A 5 -46.98 9.92 66.75
C SER A 5 -45.89 9.55 65.73
N ARG A 6 -44.66 9.71 66.26
CA ARG A 6 -43.40 8.93 66.10
C ARG A 6 -42.39 9.29 64.97
N SER A 7 -41.17 9.56 65.46
CA SER A 7 -39.84 9.73 64.82
C SER A 7 -39.39 8.53 63.95
N PRO A 8 -38.18 8.48 63.33
CA PRO A 8 -37.08 9.47 63.19
C PRO A 8 -36.53 9.58 61.74
N GLY A 9 -35.54 10.45 61.51
CA GLY A 9 -34.63 10.38 60.36
C GLY A 9 -34.65 11.61 59.45
N GLN A 10 -33.63 12.46 59.59
CA GLN A 10 -33.31 13.49 58.60
C GLN A 10 -31.82 13.43 58.29
N GLN A 11 -31.50 12.77 57.18
CA GLN A 11 -30.44 13.19 56.27
C GLN A 11 -31.12 13.87 55.08
N PRO A 12 -30.68 15.06 54.72
CA PRO A 12 -30.33 15.35 53.32
C PRO A 12 -29.02 16.13 53.28
N GLY A 13 -28.21 16.12 52.25
CA GLY A 13 -28.31 15.57 50.91
C GLY A 13 -27.04 16.05 50.23
N THR A 14 -26.28 15.11 49.68
CA THR A 14 -25.02 15.34 48.99
C THR A 14 -25.27 16.17 47.74
N ALA A 15 -24.73 17.39 47.70
CA ALA A 15 -24.63 18.15 46.47
C ALA A 15 -23.65 17.44 45.54
N VAL A 16 -24.19 16.86 44.48
CA VAL A 16 -23.45 16.24 43.38
C VAL A 16 -22.74 17.36 42.62
N ALA A 17 -21.43 17.51 42.86
CA ALA A 17 -20.57 18.27 41.97
C ALA A 17 -20.33 17.45 40.70
N SER A 18 -20.87 17.95 39.60
CA SER A 18 -20.68 17.46 38.25
C SER A 18 -19.19 17.48 37.87
N ALA A 19 -18.54 16.32 37.90
CA ALA A 19 -17.19 16.15 37.38
C ALA A 19 -17.27 15.75 35.90
N ALA A 20 -17.19 16.75 35.03
CA ALA A 20 -17.00 16.53 33.60
C ALA A 20 -15.65 15.83 33.36
N PRO A 21 -15.60 14.76 32.54
CA PRO A 21 -14.34 14.08 32.25
C PRO A 21 -13.49 14.96 31.33
N VAL A 22 -12.32 15.38 31.84
CA VAL A 22 -11.26 16.00 31.05
C VAL A 22 -10.83 15.00 29.98
N ARG A 23 -11.22 15.29 28.75
CA ARG A 23 -10.88 14.56 27.54
C ARG A 23 -9.37 14.68 27.31
N ARG A 24 -8.58 13.72 27.81
CA ARG A 24 -7.16 13.59 27.45
C ARG A 24 -7.08 13.31 25.96
N LEU A 25 -6.46 14.22 25.22
CA LEU A 25 -6.01 13.94 23.86
C LEU A 25 -5.05 12.74 23.88
N PRO A 26 -5.09 11.85 22.88
CA PRO A 26 -4.13 10.77 22.77
C PRO A 26 -2.74 11.36 22.54
N THR A 27 -1.86 11.15 23.51
CA THR A 27 -0.42 11.37 23.38
C THR A 27 0.10 10.57 22.19
N SER A 28 0.75 11.25 21.24
CA SER A 28 1.47 10.60 20.14
C SER A 28 2.41 9.52 20.69
N PRO A 29 2.49 8.33 20.07
CA PRO A 29 3.44 7.31 20.49
C PRO A 29 4.87 7.84 20.34
N PRO A 30 5.80 7.48 21.26
CA PRO A 30 7.19 7.89 21.14
C PRO A 30 7.78 7.38 19.82
N ALA A 31 8.44 8.26 19.08
CA ALA A 31 9.20 7.91 17.89
C ALA A 31 10.13 6.74 18.22
N ARG A 32 9.88 5.59 17.58
CA ARG A 32 10.69 4.39 17.74
C ARG A 32 12.10 4.76 17.24
N ARG A 33 13.08 4.82 18.15
CA ARG A 33 14.47 5.06 17.76
C ARG A 33 14.89 3.97 16.78
N SER A 34 15.32 4.38 15.58
CA SER A 34 15.95 3.51 14.60
C SER A 34 17.08 2.73 15.27
N THR A 35 17.20 1.44 14.94
CA THR A 35 18.38 0.67 15.32
C THR A 35 19.62 1.35 14.70
N PRO A 36 20.77 1.40 15.41
CA PRO A 36 21.97 2.00 14.85
C PRO A 36 22.34 1.33 13.52
N GLY A 37 22.25 2.08 12.41
CA GLY A 37 22.57 1.60 11.07
C GLY A 37 21.37 1.40 10.12
N GLU A 38 20.12 1.47 10.59
CA GLU A 38 18.96 1.47 9.68
C GLU A 38 18.64 2.89 9.18
N PRO A 39 18.38 3.08 7.87
CA PRO A 39 17.95 4.37 7.32
C PRO A 39 16.67 4.89 7.98
N ASP A 40 16.63 6.20 8.27
CA ASP A 40 15.42 6.86 8.75
C ASP A 40 14.40 7.01 7.62
N LEU A 41 13.40 6.12 7.59
CA LEU A 41 12.37 6.10 6.57
C LEU A 41 11.41 7.29 6.65
N ALA A 42 11.24 7.92 7.81
CA ALA A 42 10.41 9.12 7.94
C ALA A 42 11.12 10.31 7.31
N ALA A 43 12.41 10.50 7.63
CA ALA A 43 13.26 11.51 7.00
C ALA A 43 13.37 11.28 5.48
N TYR A 44 13.52 10.02 5.05
CA TYR A 44 13.53 9.67 3.63
C TYR A 44 12.24 10.10 2.90
N ARG A 45 11.08 9.75 3.44
CA ARG A 45 9.79 10.11 2.83
C ARG A 45 9.58 11.62 2.78
N ALA A 46 9.99 12.34 3.82
CA ALA A 46 9.94 13.80 3.85
C ALA A 46 10.83 14.41 2.74
N ALA A 47 12.08 13.96 2.63
CA ALA A 47 13.00 14.41 1.59
C ALA A 47 12.49 14.10 0.17
N VAL A 48 11.90 12.91 -0.03
CA VAL A 48 11.24 12.55 -1.29
C VAL A 48 10.04 13.47 -1.55
N ALA A 49 9.21 13.77 -0.56
CA ALA A 49 8.06 14.66 -0.74
C ALA A 49 8.48 16.08 -1.17
N GLU A 50 9.51 16.64 -0.54
CA GLU A 50 10.09 17.93 -0.93
C GLU A 50 10.63 17.90 -2.36
N LEU A 51 11.42 16.87 -2.71
CA LEU A 51 11.93 16.70 -4.07
C LEU A 51 10.79 16.64 -5.10
N LEU A 52 9.68 15.98 -4.79
CA LEU A 52 8.54 15.89 -5.71
C LEU A 52 7.86 17.24 -5.95
N VAL A 53 7.87 18.15 -4.96
CA VAL A 53 7.39 19.53 -5.15
C VAL A 53 8.30 20.28 -6.12
N GLU A 54 9.61 20.17 -5.96
CA GLU A 54 10.61 20.81 -6.83
C GLU A 54 10.57 20.24 -8.26
N VAL A 55 10.45 18.92 -8.41
CA VAL A 55 10.28 18.26 -9.71
C VAL A 55 8.98 18.72 -10.39
N GLY A 56 7.89 18.85 -9.63
CA GLY A 56 6.62 19.35 -10.13
C GLY A 56 6.70 20.81 -10.60
N ALA A 57 7.43 21.68 -9.89
CA ALA A 57 7.65 23.06 -10.30
C ALA A 57 8.44 23.19 -11.62
N LEU A 58 9.22 22.17 -11.97
CA LEU A 58 9.97 22.10 -13.23
C LEU A 58 9.21 21.38 -14.36
N ALA A 59 7.93 21.01 -14.17
CA ALA A 59 7.15 20.29 -15.17
C ALA A 59 6.82 21.15 -16.42
N ASP A 60 6.65 22.47 -16.24
CA ASP A 60 6.30 23.42 -17.31
C ASP A 60 7.53 24.02 -18.02
N ALA A 61 8.74 23.77 -17.52
CA ALA A 61 9.96 24.34 -18.07
C ALA A 61 10.60 23.42 -19.13
N PRO A 62 11.18 23.96 -20.23
CA PRO A 62 11.90 23.17 -21.24
C PRO A 62 13.25 22.60 -20.75
N SER A 63 13.45 22.45 -19.44
CA SER A 63 14.76 22.24 -18.81
C SER A 63 14.97 20.79 -18.34
N THR A 64 15.01 19.84 -19.28
CA THR A 64 15.44 18.46 -18.98
C THR A 64 16.78 18.42 -18.23
N ALA A 65 17.73 19.29 -18.61
CA ALA A 65 19.01 19.43 -17.93
C ALA A 65 18.86 19.96 -16.49
N ALA A 66 17.97 20.93 -16.22
CA ALA A 66 17.77 21.43 -14.86
C ALA A 66 17.13 20.37 -13.96
N ARG A 67 16.20 19.56 -14.48
CA ARG A 67 15.62 18.42 -13.75
C ARG A 67 16.68 17.37 -13.39
N GLN A 68 17.60 17.08 -14.31
CA GLN A 68 18.72 16.17 -14.04
C GLN A 68 19.66 16.73 -12.97
N VAL A 69 20.03 18.01 -13.05
CA VAL A 69 20.88 18.69 -12.05
C VAL A 69 20.20 18.69 -10.67
N LEU A 70 18.92 19.03 -10.61
CA LEU A 70 18.13 19.01 -9.37
C LEU A 70 18.18 17.64 -8.71
N LEU A 71 17.85 16.59 -9.46
CA LEU A 71 17.86 15.23 -8.93
C LEU A 71 19.25 14.81 -8.50
N ASP A 72 20.27 15.10 -9.30
CA ASP A 72 21.64 14.78 -8.92
C ASP A 72 22.03 15.41 -7.58
N GLN A 73 21.61 16.64 -7.32
CA GLN A 73 21.85 17.31 -6.05
C GLN A 73 21.03 16.67 -4.92
N ARG A 74 19.70 16.58 -5.07
CA ARG A 74 18.79 16.09 -4.03
C ARG A 74 19.02 14.63 -3.66
N LEU A 75 19.37 13.77 -4.63
CA LEU A 75 19.65 12.36 -4.35
C LEU A 75 20.86 12.17 -3.41
N ARG A 76 21.79 13.13 -3.37
CA ARG A 76 22.97 13.08 -2.47
C ARG A 76 22.64 13.48 -1.03
N GLU A 77 21.42 13.92 -0.75
CA GLU A 77 21.02 14.19 0.62
C GLU A 77 21.12 12.94 1.49
N PRO A 78 21.60 13.07 2.74
CA PRO A 78 21.87 11.91 3.59
C PRO A 78 20.69 10.96 3.74
N ALA A 79 19.47 11.49 3.88
CA ALA A 79 18.26 10.68 4.03
C ALA A 79 17.96 9.85 2.78
N ILE A 80 18.12 10.44 1.58
CA ILE A 80 17.91 9.74 0.30
C ILE A 80 19.04 8.77 0.03
N ALA A 81 20.29 9.23 0.12
CA ALA A 81 21.47 8.44 -0.15
C ALA A 81 21.51 7.17 0.72
N ALA A 82 21.17 7.27 2.02
CA ALA A 82 21.17 6.12 2.93
C ALA A 82 20.22 4.99 2.49
N VAL A 83 19.01 5.31 2.02
CA VAL A 83 18.06 4.29 1.53
C VAL A 83 18.53 3.70 0.21
N LEU A 84 19.03 4.53 -0.71
CA LEU A 84 19.51 4.06 -2.01
C LEU A 84 20.74 3.15 -1.85
N ASP A 85 21.66 3.50 -0.96
CA ASP A 85 22.86 2.73 -0.67
C ASP A 85 22.55 1.37 -0.02
N ALA A 86 21.48 1.31 0.78
CA ALA A 86 21.03 0.07 1.40
C ALA A 86 20.33 -0.90 0.42
N THR A 87 20.12 -0.51 -0.85
CA THR A 87 19.61 -1.42 -1.89
C THR A 87 20.73 -2.29 -2.48
N PRO A 88 20.44 -3.46 -3.09
CA PRO A 88 21.46 -4.28 -3.76
C PRO A 88 22.24 -3.57 -4.89
N GLN A 89 21.67 -2.50 -5.47
CA GLN A 89 22.30 -1.72 -6.53
C GLN A 89 23.26 -0.66 -5.99
N GLY A 90 23.21 -0.38 -4.68
CA GLY A 90 23.88 0.74 -4.04
C GLY A 90 23.38 2.10 -4.53
N PHE A 91 23.95 3.17 -3.97
CA PHE A 91 23.57 4.54 -4.31
C PHE A 91 23.72 4.84 -5.81
N VAL A 92 24.88 4.50 -6.37
CA VAL A 92 25.23 4.81 -7.76
C VAL A 92 24.28 4.11 -8.73
N GLY A 93 24.09 2.80 -8.56
CA GLY A 93 23.23 2.01 -9.46
C GLY A 93 21.76 2.43 -9.37
N ALA A 94 21.27 2.77 -8.18
CA ALA A 94 19.90 3.27 -8.03
C ALA A 94 19.73 4.65 -8.70
N ARG A 95 20.67 5.59 -8.49
CA ARG A 95 20.64 6.89 -9.15
C ARG A 95 20.66 6.76 -10.68
N GLU A 96 21.59 5.98 -11.24
CA GLU A 96 21.70 5.79 -12.68
C GLU A 96 20.44 5.16 -13.28
N THR A 97 19.86 4.19 -12.57
CA THR A 97 18.58 3.58 -12.98
C THR A 97 17.47 4.64 -13.03
N LEU A 98 17.33 5.50 -12.02
CA LEU A 98 16.32 6.56 -12.04
C LEU A 98 16.50 7.50 -13.24
N LEU A 99 17.73 7.97 -13.47
CA LEU A 99 18.04 8.86 -14.60
C LEU A 99 17.69 8.19 -15.95
N LEU A 100 17.97 6.90 -16.09
CA LEU A 100 17.58 6.12 -17.27
C LEU A 100 16.06 5.95 -17.41
N GLU A 101 15.34 5.67 -16.32
CA GLU A 101 13.87 5.59 -16.36
C GLU A 101 13.27 6.93 -16.82
N MET A 102 13.79 8.05 -16.30
CA MET A 102 13.33 9.37 -16.67
C MET A 102 13.62 9.71 -18.13
N ALA A 103 14.82 9.39 -18.61
CA ALA A 103 15.18 9.61 -20.01
C ALA A 103 14.31 8.81 -20.99
N ARG A 104 13.80 7.65 -20.55
CA ARG A 104 12.91 6.77 -21.33
C ARG A 104 11.43 7.05 -21.10
N TYR A 105 11.09 7.92 -20.15
CA TYR A 105 9.71 8.11 -19.75
C TYR A 105 8.89 8.78 -20.86
N GLN A 106 7.80 8.12 -21.22
CA GLN A 106 6.77 8.66 -22.09
C GLN A 106 5.42 8.49 -21.40
N PRO A 107 4.66 9.58 -21.18
CA PRO A 107 3.32 9.50 -20.63
C PRO A 107 2.45 8.54 -21.46
N ASN A 108 1.75 7.64 -20.78
CA ASN A 108 0.91 6.63 -21.41
C ASN A 108 -0.29 6.35 -20.50
N ALA A 109 -1.50 6.30 -21.09
CA ALA A 109 -2.74 6.02 -20.37
C ALA A 109 -2.77 4.65 -19.65
N ARG A 110 -1.84 3.74 -19.99
CA ARG A 110 -1.70 2.42 -19.34
C ARG A 110 -0.76 2.44 -18.13
N SER A 111 0.06 3.48 -17.96
CA SER A 111 1.05 3.58 -16.91
C SER A 111 0.44 4.12 -15.61
N SER A 112 0.81 3.56 -14.46
CA SER A 112 0.46 4.14 -13.15
C SER A 112 1.15 5.49 -12.92
N ALA A 113 2.33 5.71 -13.52
CA ALA A 113 2.93 7.03 -13.60
C ALA A 113 2.22 7.86 -14.68
N ALA A 114 1.40 8.82 -14.26
CA ALA A 114 0.70 9.75 -15.15
C ALA A 114 1.63 10.84 -15.69
N ASP A 115 2.62 11.24 -14.89
CA ASP A 115 3.63 12.24 -15.20
C ASP A 115 5.01 11.84 -14.64
N LEU A 116 6.02 12.65 -14.92
CA LEU A 116 7.38 12.41 -14.46
C LEU A 116 7.50 12.47 -12.93
N THR A 117 6.73 13.33 -12.27
CA THR A 117 6.69 13.42 -10.80
C THR A 117 6.19 12.11 -10.20
N ALA A 118 5.14 11.51 -10.77
CA ALA A 118 4.64 10.20 -10.38
C ALA A 118 5.69 9.10 -10.63
N LEU A 119 6.43 9.14 -11.74
CA LEU A 119 7.52 8.21 -11.99
C LEU A 119 8.60 8.28 -10.90
N VAL A 120 9.06 9.49 -10.57
CA VAL A 120 10.08 9.73 -9.53
C VAL A 120 9.57 9.26 -8.17
N ARG A 121 8.31 9.56 -7.83
CA ARG A 121 7.65 9.09 -6.59
C ARG A 121 7.67 7.57 -6.50
N ILE A 122 7.16 6.90 -7.53
CA ILE A 122 7.05 5.44 -7.58
C ILE A 122 8.44 4.82 -7.47
N TYR A 123 9.41 5.33 -8.24
CA TYR A 123 10.77 4.82 -8.22
C TYR A 123 11.38 4.93 -6.81
N LEU A 124 11.42 6.13 -6.24
CA LEU A 124 12.09 6.39 -4.97
C LEU A 124 11.40 5.66 -3.82
N LEU A 125 10.07 5.73 -3.71
CA LEU A 125 9.38 5.08 -2.60
C LEU A 125 9.43 3.54 -2.71
N SER A 126 9.51 2.97 -3.92
CA SER A 126 9.73 1.51 -4.08
C SER A 126 11.12 1.04 -3.63
N ARG A 127 12.10 1.94 -3.46
CA ARG A 127 13.43 1.54 -2.94
C ARG A 127 13.38 1.03 -1.51
N ILE A 128 12.36 1.46 -0.74
CA ILE A 128 12.11 0.93 0.60
C ILE A 128 11.83 -0.57 0.54
N ASP A 129 11.01 -1.02 -0.42
CA ASP A 129 10.68 -2.43 -0.60
C ASP A 129 11.93 -3.26 -0.93
N VAL A 130 12.74 -2.71 -1.83
CA VAL A 130 13.98 -3.34 -2.31
C VAL A 130 15.00 -3.43 -1.19
N MET A 131 15.12 -2.38 -0.37
CA MET A 131 15.97 -2.36 0.81
C MET A 131 15.51 -3.38 1.86
N TRP A 132 14.22 -3.37 2.19
CA TRP A 132 13.64 -4.28 3.20
C TRP A 132 13.80 -5.75 2.86
N TRP A 133 13.70 -6.09 1.58
CA TRP A 133 13.71 -7.47 1.11
C TRP A 133 14.93 -7.77 0.23
N ARG A 134 16.04 -7.07 0.44
CA ARG A 134 17.27 -7.18 -0.37
C ARG A 134 17.81 -8.61 -0.46
N ASP A 135 17.61 -9.39 0.60
CA ASP A 135 18.10 -10.77 0.73
C ASP A 135 17.02 -11.81 0.34
N ALA A 136 15.83 -11.37 -0.04
CA ALA A 136 14.74 -12.27 -0.43
C ALA A 136 14.90 -12.73 -1.89
N PRO A 137 14.70 -14.03 -2.19
CA PRO A 137 14.77 -14.50 -3.56
C PRO A 137 13.60 -13.96 -4.38
N THR A 138 13.92 -13.53 -5.60
CA THR A 138 12.94 -13.13 -6.60
C THR A 138 12.35 -14.35 -7.30
N PHE A 139 11.03 -14.37 -7.48
CA PHE A 139 10.38 -15.28 -8.42
C PHE A 139 10.75 -14.86 -9.85
N ALA A 140 11.71 -15.55 -10.45
CA ALA A 140 12.16 -15.28 -11.82
C ALA A 140 11.05 -15.56 -12.84
N THR A 141 10.35 -16.70 -12.71
CA THR A 141 9.43 -17.19 -13.75
C THR A 141 7.97 -17.31 -13.30
N ASP A 142 7.06 -17.31 -14.27
CA ASP A 142 5.62 -17.52 -14.03
C ASP A 142 5.35 -18.88 -13.35
N ALA A 143 6.16 -19.90 -13.67
CA ALA A 143 6.06 -21.23 -13.08
C ALA A 143 6.47 -21.23 -11.59
N GLN A 144 7.50 -20.46 -11.22
CA GLN A 144 7.91 -20.32 -9.82
C GLN A 144 6.80 -19.68 -8.97
N VAL A 145 6.10 -18.68 -9.49
CA VAL A 145 4.96 -18.08 -8.76
C VAL A 145 3.83 -19.10 -8.56
N ASN A 146 3.48 -19.86 -9.59
CA ASN A 146 2.37 -20.81 -9.52
C ASN A 146 2.68 -22.06 -8.67
N GLY A 147 3.93 -22.52 -8.68
CA GLY A 147 4.38 -23.72 -7.98
C GLY A 147 5.00 -23.49 -6.60
N SER A 148 5.17 -22.23 -6.16
CA SER A 148 5.84 -21.95 -4.88
C SER A 148 5.00 -22.39 -3.68
N VAL A 149 5.65 -23.12 -2.77
CA VAL A 149 5.08 -23.51 -1.46
C VAL A 149 4.94 -22.33 -0.49
N ASP A 150 5.64 -21.23 -0.75
CA ASP A 150 5.55 -20.00 0.03
C ASP A 150 4.31 -19.17 -0.29
N LEU A 151 3.69 -19.43 -1.44
CA LEU A 151 2.53 -18.70 -1.94
C LEU A 151 1.27 -19.55 -1.85
N VAL A 152 0.26 -19.05 -1.16
CA VAL A 152 -1.04 -19.70 -1.06
C VAL A 152 -1.93 -19.33 -2.24
N ASP A 153 -2.79 -20.27 -2.63
CA ASP A 153 -3.80 -20.06 -3.67
C ASP A 153 -5.00 -19.30 -3.08
N LEU A 154 -5.25 -18.11 -3.60
CA LEU A 154 -6.39 -17.28 -3.21
C LEU A 154 -7.72 -17.94 -3.56
N GLU A 155 -7.77 -18.77 -4.60
CA GLU A 155 -8.99 -19.45 -4.99
C GLU A 155 -9.45 -20.45 -3.94
N TRP A 156 -8.50 -21.17 -3.33
CA TRP A 156 -8.78 -22.08 -2.24
C TRP A 156 -9.35 -21.33 -1.03
N LEU A 157 -8.74 -20.19 -0.66
CA LEU A 157 -9.23 -19.34 0.41
C LEU A 157 -10.61 -18.76 0.10
N ARG A 158 -10.81 -18.29 -1.14
CA ARG A 158 -12.08 -17.71 -1.60
C ARG A 158 -13.23 -18.70 -1.50
N ARG A 159 -13.03 -19.96 -1.92
CA ARG A 159 -14.07 -21.01 -1.84
C ARG A 159 -14.45 -21.36 -0.41
N ARG A 160 -13.56 -21.13 0.55
CA ARG A 160 -13.79 -21.35 1.98
C ARG A 160 -14.32 -20.10 2.72
N GLY A 161 -14.56 -18.99 2.01
CA GLY A 161 -15.02 -17.75 2.64
C GLY A 161 -13.95 -17.06 3.50
N LEU A 162 -12.67 -17.39 3.29
CA LEU A 162 -11.54 -16.96 4.11
C LEU A 162 -10.88 -15.65 3.64
N LEU A 163 -11.43 -15.01 2.59
CA LEU A 163 -10.95 -13.72 2.08
C LEU A 163 -11.90 -12.60 2.49
N GLY A 164 -11.37 -11.61 3.21
CA GLY A 164 -12.08 -10.37 3.55
C GLY A 164 -12.09 -9.35 2.40
N PHE A 165 -11.26 -9.56 1.38
CA PHE A 165 -11.15 -8.68 0.21
C PHE A 165 -11.66 -9.33 -1.08
N ARG A 166 -11.85 -8.51 -2.10
CA ARG A 166 -12.23 -8.93 -3.46
C ARG A 166 -11.09 -8.70 -4.43
N TYR A 167 -11.11 -9.49 -5.50
CA TYR A 167 -10.24 -9.32 -6.65
C TYR A 167 -10.96 -9.80 -7.90
N GLN A 168 -10.43 -9.43 -9.06
CA GLN A 168 -10.86 -9.99 -10.35
C GLN A 168 -9.66 -10.66 -11.01
N GLU A 169 -9.81 -11.90 -11.48
CA GLU A 169 -8.79 -12.61 -12.25
C GLU A 169 -8.64 -11.99 -13.64
N GLN A 170 -7.45 -11.95 -14.22
CA GLN A 170 -7.25 -11.48 -15.60
C GLN A 170 -7.79 -12.52 -16.61
N PRO A 171 -8.53 -12.14 -17.67
CA PRO A 171 -9.07 -13.11 -18.61
C PRO A 171 -7.94 -13.69 -19.47
N ALA A 172 -7.77 -15.01 -19.41
CA ALA A 172 -6.80 -15.71 -20.25
C ALA A 172 -7.21 -15.71 -21.74
N SER A 173 -8.51 -15.79 -22.03
CA SER A 173 -9.04 -15.94 -23.39
C SER A 173 -9.55 -14.64 -24.02
N VAL A 174 -9.59 -14.58 -25.36
CA VAL A 174 -10.22 -13.50 -26.12
C VAL A 174 -11.68 -13.35 -25.73
N LEU A 175 -12.42 -14.47 -25.64
CA LEU A 175 -13.83 -14.48 -25.22
C LEU A 175 -14.01 -13.87 -23.82
N GLY A 176 -13.14 -14.22 -22.87
CA GLY A 176 -13.18 -13.64 -21.53
C GLY A 176 -12.90 -12.13 -21.53
N ARG A 177 -12.04 -11.64 -22.43
CA ARG A 177 -11.80 -10.20 -22.62
C ARG A 177 -13.02 -9.50 -23.23
N SER A 178 -13.66 -10.10 -24.23
CA SER A 178 -14.87 -9.54 -24.86
C SER A 178 -16.04 -9.49 -23.89
N LEU A 179 -16.30 -10.57 -23.15
CA LEU A 179 -17.35 -10.61 -22.13
C LEU A 179 -17.11 -9.56 -21.04
N ARG A 180 -15.85 -9.35 -20.64
CA ARG A 180 -15.49 -8.28 -19.71
C ARG A 180 -15.77 -6.89 -20.29
N ALA A 181 -15.43 -6.66 -21.56
CA ALA A 181 -15.68 -5.38 -22.22
C ALA A 181 -17.20 -5.08 -22.25
N VAL A 182 -18.02 -6.07 -22.60
CA VAL A 182 -19.48 -5.97 -22.58
C VAL A 182 -20.00 -5.70 -21.16
N ARG A 183 -19.53 -6.46 -20.16
CA ARG A 183 -19.93 -6.23 -18.76
C ARG A 183 -19.56 -4.83 -18.27
N ARG A 184 -18.42 -4.28 -18.70
CA ARG A 184 -18.01 -2.90 -18.39
C ARG A 184 -18.88 -1.86 -19.10
N GLN A 185 -19.44 -2.16 -20.26
CA GLN A 185 -20.36 -1.25 -20.93
C GLN A 185 -21.74 -1.26 -20.26
N LEU A 186 -22.23 -2.44 -19.87
CA LEU A 186 -23.54 -2.59 -19.23
C LEU A 186 -23.54 -2.19 -17.76
N LEU A 187 -22.42 -2.41 -17.06
CA LEU A 187 -22.24 -2.14 -15.64
C LEU A 187 -20.87 -1.46 -15.41
N PRO A 188 -20.68 -0.22 -15.91
CA PRO A 188 -19.38 0.48 -15.86
C PRO A 188 -18.83 0.70 -14.46
N ASP A 189 -19.70 0.53 -13.48
CA ASP A 189 -19.53 0.95 -12.09
C ASP A 189 -19.45 -0.21 -11.10
N ALA A 190 -19.77 -1.43 -11.55
CA ALA A 190 -19.85 -2.60 -10.67
C ALA A 190 -18.49 -3.07 -10.15
N THR A 191 -17.40 -2.77 -10.87
CA THR A 191 -16.04 -3.17 -10.50
C THR A 191 -15.03 -2.14 -10.96
N PRO A 192 -13.90 -1.96 -10.25
CA PRO A 192 -12.76 -1.17 -10.72
C PRO A 192 -12.30 -1.53 -12.13
N ARG A 193 -11.80 -0.52 -12.85
CA ARG A 193 -11.25 -0.70 -14.21
C ARG A 193 -9.79 -1.14 -14.12
N THR A 194 -9.55 -2.41 -13.83
CA THR A 194 -8.20 -2.98 -13.67
C THR A 194 -7.96 -4.14 -14.63
N ALA A 195 -6.71 -4.50 -14.91
CA ALA A 195 -6.40 -5.70 -15.69
C ALA A 195 -6.84 -6.99 -14.97
N GLY A 196 -6.82 -6.95 -13.62
CA GLY A 196 -7.08 -8.08 -12.76
C GLY A 196 -5.80 -8.87 -12.46
N LEU A 197 -5.90 -9.82 -11.53
CA LEU A 197 -4.80 -10.65 -11.10
C LEU A 197 -4.46 -11.70 -12.16
N MET A 198 -3.25 -11.66 -12.70
CA MET A 198 -2.71 -12.76 -13.49
C MET A 198 -2.44 -13.98 -12.60
N PHE A 199 -1.83 -13.76 -11.43
CA PHE A 199 -1.55 -14.81 -10.46
C PHE A 199 -2.45 -14.62 -9.23
N ARG A 200 -3.23 -15.65 -8.90
CA ARG A 200 -4.04 -15.72 -7.67
C ARG A 200 -3.21 -16.27 -6.51
N ARG A 201 -1.98 -15.76 -6.37
CA ARG A 201 -0.96 -16.27 -5.44
C ARG A 201 -0.42 -15.12 -4.60
N ALA A 202 -0.32 -15.35 -3.29
CA ALA A 202 0.27 -14.38 -2.36
C ALA A 202 0.92 -15.10 -1.17
N ARG A 203 1.89 -14.44 -0.52
CA ARG A 203 2.42 -14.93 0.76
C ARG A 203 1.33 -14.88 1.83
N ARG A 204 1.39 -15.82 2.78
CA ARG A 204 0.43 -15.93 3.89
C ARG A 204 0.32 -14.62 4.69
N GLU A 205 1.44 -13.95 4.93
CA GLU A 205 1.46 -12.67 5.64
C GLU A 205 0.77 -11.54 4.87
N VAL A 206 0.91 -11.52 3.55
CA VAL A 206 0.22 -10.53 2.70
C VAL A 206 -1.28 -10.78 2.71
N VAL A 207 -1.72 -12.04 2.70
CA VAL A 207 -3.15 -12.36 2.84
C VAL A 207 -3.69 -11.90 4.20
N ALA A 208 -2.98 -12.17 5.30
CA ALA A 208 -3.39 -11.71 6.62
C ALA A 208 -3.45 -10.18 6.70
N LEU A 209 -2.46 -9.48 6.14
CA LEU A 209 -2.47 -8.01 6.05
C LEU A 209 -3.70 -7.50 5.32
N LEU A 210 -4.00 -8.07 4.15
CA LEU A 210 -5.15 -7.64 3.34
C LEU A 210 -6.49 -7.95 4.00
N ASN A 211 -6.59 -9.06 4.74
CA ASN A 211 -7.77 -9.38 5.54
C ASN A 211 -7.93 -8.42 6.71
N ASP A 212 -6.84 -8.08 7.42
CA ASP A 212 -6.84 -7.09 8.50
C ASP A 212 -7.29 -5.72 7.98
N VAL A 213 -6.69 -5.24 6.89
CA VAL A 213 -7.07 -3.97 6.25
C VAL A 213 -8.53 -4.01 5.78
N ALA A 214 -8.98 -5.11 5.18
CA ALA A 214 -10.38 -5.24 4.73
C ALA A 214 -11.37 -5.16 5.91
N ARG A 215 -11.02 -5.77 7.05
CA ARG A 215 -11.83 -5.74 8.28
C ARG A 215 -11.92 -4.33 8.85
N GLU A 216 -10.79 -3.66 9.01
CA GLU A 216 -10.73 -2.26 9.48
C GLU A 216 -11.47 -1.32 8.53
N PHE A 217 -11.30 -1.51 7.23
CA PHE A 217 -12.01 -0.72 6.22
C PHE A 217 -13.52 -0.93 6.28
N ALA A 218 -14.00 -2.17 6.43
CA ALA A 218 -15.42 -2.46 6.58
C ALA A 218 -16.00 -1.86 7.87
N LEU A 219 -15.23 -1.84 8.97
CA LEU A 219 -15.66 -1.21 10.24
C LEU A 219 -15.68 0.32 10.16
N ALA A 220 -14.79 0.91 9.36
CA ALA A 220 -14.64 2.36 9.22
C ALA A 220 -15.52 2.98 8.13
N THR A 221 -16.35 2.19 7.44
CA THR A 221 -17.14 2.66 6.29
C THR A 221 -18.64 2.37 6.45
N PRO A 222 -19.51 3.13 5.76
CA PRO A 222 -20.96 2.90 5.81
C PRO A 222 -21.33 1.48 5.35
N PRO A 223 -22.43 0.91 5.88
CA PRO A 223 -23.02 -0.31 5.35
C PRO A 223 -23.24 -0.20 3.83
N ALA A 224 -23.07 -1.32 3.12
CA ALA A 224 -23.12 -1.42 1.65
C ALA A 224 -21.92 -0.86 0.87
N THR A 225 -20.89 -0.33 1.56
CA THR A 225 -19.58 -0.07 0.92
C THR A 225 -19.00 -1.38 0.38
N PRO A 226 -18.52 -1.45 -0.88
CA PRO A 226 -17.88 -2.66 -1.38
C PRO A 226 -16.64 -3.05 -0.56
N PRO A 227 -16.34 -4.35 -0.42
CA PRO A 227 -15.14 -4.77 0.30
C PRO A 227 -13.86 -4.26 -0.38
N LEU A 228 -12.76 -4.23 0.37
CA LEU A 228 -11.42 -3.91 -0.13
C LEU A 228 -11.14 -4.62 -1.46
N TRP A 229 -10.61 -3.89 -2.44
CA TRP A 229 -10.38 -4.43 -3.77
C TRP A 229 -8.88 -4.49 -4.11
N VAL A 230 -8.38 -5.69 -4.34
CA VAL A 230 -6.99 -5.98 -4.67
C VAL A 230 -6.84 -6.09 -6.19
N THR A 231 -5.87 -5.36 -6.74
CA THR A 231 -5.64 -5.22 -8.18
C THR A 231 -4.36 -5.93 -8.63
N SER A 232 -3.42 -6.18 -7.72
CA SER A 232 -2.17 -6.89 -7.95
C SER A 232 -1.67 -7.62 -6.69
N LEU A 233 -0.93 -8.72 -6.88
CA LEU A 233 -0.27 -9.51 -5.83
C LEU A 233 1.11 -9.98 -6.32
N ALA A 234 1.55 -11.19 -5.97
CA ALA A 234 2.82 -11.74 -6.43
C ALA A 234 2.89 -11.75 -7.97
N ARG A 235 4.04 -11.36 -8.50
CA ARG A 235 4.37 -11.40 -9.93
C ARG A 235 5.69 -12.13 -10.11
N SER A 236 5.98 -12.58 -11.32
CA SER A 236 7.32 -13.03 -11.69
C SER A 236 8.13 -11.84 -12.25
N ALA A 237 9.45 -11.96 -12.26
CA ALA A 237 10.31 -11.02 -12.98
C ALA A 237 10.01 -11.02 -14.48
N GLU A 238 9.77 -12.19 -15.09
CA GLU A 238 9.32 -12.32 -16.48
C GLU A 238 8.07 -11.49 -16.79
N HIS A 239 7.06 -11.57 -15.93
CA HIS A 239 5.82 -10.81 -16.06
C HIS A 239 6.07 -9.31 -15.86
N GLN A 240 6.89 -8.93 -14.87
CA GLN A 240 7.25 -7.54 -14.60
C GLN A 240 7.96 -6.90 -15.81
N TYR A 241 8.93 -7.60 -16.42
CA TYR A 241 9.57 -7.15 -17.66
C TYR A 241 8.60 -7.09 -18.83
N ARG A 242 7.62 -8.01 -18.92
CA ARG A 242 6.57 -7.96 -19.94
C ARG A 242 5.69 -6.73 -19.78
N LEU A 243 5.26 -6.40 -18.55
CA LEU A 243 4.52 -5.16 -18.26
C LEU A 243 5.32 -3.92 -18.64
N ARG A 244 6.62 -3.90 -18.30
CA ARG A 244 7.51 -2.80 -18.69
C ARG A 244 7.58 -2.62 -20.21
N ARG A 245 7.71 -3.70 -20.98
CA ARG A 245 7.69 -3.66 -22.46
C ARG A 245 6.35 -3.17 -23.03
N LEU A 246 5.26 -3.36 -22.31
CA LEU A 246 3.92 -2.86 -22.67
C LEU A 246 3.68 -1.40 -22.25
N GLY A 247 4.69 -0.73 -21.67
CA GLY A 247 4.64 0.67 -21.27
C GLY A 247 3.97 0.92 -19.93
N TYR A 248 3.88 -0.08 -19.05
CA TYR A 248 3.50 0.12 -17.65
C TYR A 248 4.71 0.59 -16.84
N ALA A 249 4.49 1.40 -15.79
CA ALA A 249 5.47 1.77 -14.77
C ALA A 249 5.84 0.58 -13.85
N ALA A 250 6.30 -0.51 -14.44
CA ALA A 250 6.67 -1.74 -13.76
C ALA A 250 8.15 -1.68 -13.34
N MET A 251 8.42 -1.07 -12.19
CA MET A 251 9.78 -0.91 -11.66
C MET A 251 10.46 -2.26 -11.43
N VAL A 252 11.78 -2.31 -11.61
CA VAL A 252 12.62 -3.47 -11.32
C VAL A 252 13.83 -3.01 -10.49
N PRO A 253 14.20 -3.71 -9.40
CA PRO A 253 13.46 -4.79 -8.75
C PRO A 253 12.13 -4.32 -8.15
N SER A 254 11.23 -5.26 -7.81
CA SER A 254 9.87 -4.96 -7.30
C SER A 254 9.49 -5.89 -6.15
N GLY A 255 8.82 -5.35 -5.13
CA GLY A 255 8.25 -6.12 -4.02
C GLY A 255 7.22 -7.18 -4.47
N HIS A 256 6.56 -6.99 -5.63
CA HIS A 256 5.67 -8.01 -6.20
C HIS A 256 6.43 -9.26 -6.60
N CYS A 257 7.64 -9.09 -7.15
CA CYS A 257 8.50 -10.20 -7.57
C CYS A 257 9.10 -10.97 -6.38
N LEU A 258 9.04 -10.38 -5.18
CA LEU A 258 9.43 -11.01 -3.91
C LEU A 258 8.21 -11.63 -3.19
N GLY A 259 6.99 -11.33 -3.66
CA GLY A 259 5.73 -11.80 -3.10
C GLY A 259 5.26 -11.07 -1.83
N TYR A 260 5.92 -9.96 -1.45
CA TYR A 260 5.59 -9.17 -0.26
C TYR A 260 4.77 -7.91 -0.56
N ALA A 261 4.43 -7.68 -1.83
CA ALA A 261 3.64 -6.53 -2.23
C ALA A 261 2.27 -6.87 -2.80
N ALA A 262 1.36 -5.90 -2.69
CA ALA A 262 0.01 -5.92 -3.21
C ALA A 262 -0.38 -4.51 -3.69
N ASP A 263 -1.21 -4.43 -4.72
CA ASP A 263 -1.82 -3.16 -5.12
C ASP A 263 -3.30 -3.18 -4.75
N VAL A 264 -3.79 -2.10 -4.16
CA VAL A 264 -5.20 -1.94 -3.78
C VAL A 264 -5.81 -0.76 -4.53
N GLU A 265 -7.05 -0.91 -4.98
CA GLU A 265 -7.77 0.17 -5.68
C GLU A 265 -8.11 1.29 -4.69
N LEU A 266 -7.83 2.55 -5.08
CA LEU A 266 -8.26 3.74 -4.33
C LEU A 266 -9.23 4.60 -5.13
N ALA A 267 -8.94 4.87 -6.41
CA ALA A 267 -9.69 5.87 -7.16
C ALA A 267 -11.17 5.51 -7.30
N TRP A 268 -11.49 4.24 -7.50
CA TRP A 268 -12.87 3.76 -7.55
C TRP A 268 -13.64 4.05 -6.26
N PHE A 269 -13.00 4.00 -5.08
CA PHE A 269 -13.66 4.25 -3.80
C PHE A 269 -14.10 5.70 -3.59
N ARG A 270 -13.65 6.66 -4.42
CA ARG A 270 -14.09 8.06 -4.35
C ARG A 270 -15.60 8.17 -4.52
N ARG A 271 -16.19 7.33 -5.37
CA ARG A 271 -17.63 7.31 -5.63
C ARG A 271 -18.47 6.96 -4.40
N PHE A 272 -17.89 6.25 -3.45
CA PHE A 272 -18.53 5.83 -2.22
C PHE A 272 -18.20 6.77 -1.05
N GLY A 273 -17.41 7.83 -1.29
CA GLY A 273 -16.98 8.77 -0.25
C GLY A 273 -15.97 8.20 0.75
N VAL A 274 -15.38 7.03 0.50
CA VAL A 274 -14.53 6.30 1.46
C VAL A 274 -13.07 6.14 1.01
N ARG A 275 -12.68 6.80 -0.09
CA ARG A 275 -11.30 6.77 -0.60
C ARG A 275 -10.30 7.29 0.45
N ASP A 276 -10.62 8.41 1.09
CA ASP A 276 -9.73 8.99 2.10
C ASP A 276 -9.71 8.18 3.41
N THR A 277 -10.80 7.46 3.72
CA THR A 277 -10.82 6.48 4.82
C THR A 277 -9.82 5.35 4.58
N LEU A 278 -9.84 4.75 3.38
CA LEU A 278 -8.87 3.69 3.04
C LEU A 278 -7.44 4.24 3.02
N ALA A 279 -7.22 5.42 2.42
CA ALA A 279 -5.91 6.08 2.42
C ALA A 279 -5.39 6.32 3.85
N GLY A 280 -6.23 6.82 4.76
CA GLY A 280 -5.89 7.07 6.16
C GLY A 280 -5.49 5.79 6.90
N LEU A 281 -6.21 4.68 6.70
CA LEU A 281 -5.86 3.39 7.29
C LEU A 281 -4.49 2.88 6.81
N LEU A 282 -4.21 3.00 5.52
CA LEU A 282 -2.95 2.56 4.92
C LEU A 282 -1.77 3.42 5.40
N LEU A 283 -1.94 4.74 5.43
CA LEU A 283 -0.92 5.67 5.93
C LEU A 283 -0.65 5.49 7.43
N ALA A 284 -1.68 5.27 8.25
CA ALA A 284 -1.49 4.97 9.68
C ALA A 284 -0.65 3.70 9.90
N ARG A 285 -0.84 2.67 9.07
CA ARG A 285 0.00 1.46 9.11
C ARG A 285 1.42 1.71 8.60
N GLN A 286 1.60 2.61 7.64
CA GLN A 286 2.93 3.05 7.22
C GLN A 286 3.66 3.78 8.36
N ASP A 287 2.97 4.68 9.06
CA ASP A 287 3.54 5.42 10.20
C ASP A 287 3.87 4.48 11.37
N ALA A 288 3.08 3.40 11.55
CA ALA A 288 3.39 2.32 12.48
C ALA A 288 4.57 1.41 12.04
N GLY A 289 5.11 1.63 10.83
CA GLY A 289 6.21 0.85 10.27
C GLY A 289 5.83 -0.57 9.86
N GLU A 290 4.55 -0.82 9.59
CA GLU A 290 4.06 -2.15 9.18
C GLU A 290 4.13 -2.39 7.68
N ILE A 291 3.97 -1.32 6.88
CA ILE A 291 3.94 -1.37 5.43
C ILE A 291 4.62 -0.15 4.81
N ASN A 292 5.08 -0.27 3.57
CA ASN A 292 5.36 0.86 2.69
C ASN A 292 4.12 1.11 1.83
N VAL A 293 3.72 2.37 1.69
CA VAL A 293 2.61 2.79 0.82
C VAL A 293 3.16 3.72 -0.24
N VAL A 294 2.82 3.45 -1.50
CA VAL A 294 3.15 4.31 -2.64
C VAL A 294 1.86 4.65 -3.38
N ASP A 295 1.57 5.94 -3.49
CA ASP A 295 0.47 6.43 -4.29
C ASP A 295 0.84 6.35 -5.79
N GLU A 296 0.27 5.36 -6.48
CA GLU A 296 0.38 5.20 -7.94
C GLU A 296 -0.86 5.72 -8.68
N GLY A 297 -1.66 6.59 -8.05
CA GLY A 297 -2.83 7.22 -8.64
C GLY A 297 -4.10 6.40 -8.50
N GLN A 298 -4.36 5.47 -9.44
CA GLN A 298 -5.58 4.66 -9.41
C GLN A 298 -5.55 3.65 -8.25
N ALA A 299 -4.43 2.94 -8.15
CA ALA A 299 -4.16 1.98 -7.11
C ALA A 299 -2.99 2.47 -6.26
N TRP A 300 -2.97 2.07 -4.99
CA TRP A 300 -1.82 2.28 -4.13
C TRP A 300 -1.10 0.96 -3.96
N HIS A 301 0.21 1.03 -4.09
CA HIS A 301 1.10 -0.07 -3.85
C HIS A 301 1.38 -0.20 -2.35
N LEU A 302 1.31 -1.42 -1.85
CA LEU A 302 1.59 -1.80 -0.48
C LEU A 302 2.73 -2.81 -0.48
N CYS A 303 3.77 -2.59 0.31
CA CYS A 303 4.78 -3.62 0.59
C CYS A 303 4.83 -3.90 2.09
N LEU A 304 4.80 -5.17 2.47
CA LEU A 304 4.89 -5.58 3.86
C LEU A 304 6.30 -5.30 4.42
N ALA A 305 6.39 -4.69 5.60
CA ALA A 305 7.66 -4.53 6.30
C ALA A 305 8.12 -5.85 6.94
N PRO A 306 9.44 -6.15 6.96
CA PRO A 306 9.98 -7.35 7.60
C PRO A 306 9.61 -7.47 9.09
N THR A 307 9.52 -6.34 9.79
CA THR A 307 9.16 -6.23 11.22
C THR A 307 7.74 -6.74 11.52
N ALA A 308 6.81 -6.59 10.59
CA ALA A 308 5.42 -7.03 10.73
C ALA A 308 5.19 -8.50 10.32
N ARG A 309 6.15 -9.12 9.62
CA ARG A 309 6.03 -10.48 9.05
C ARG A 309 5.62 -11.51 10.10
N ARG A 310 6.30 -11.56 11.25
CA ARG A 310 6.05 -12.59 12.28
C ARG A 310 4.64 -12.49 12.87
N ARG A 311 4.16 -11.26 13.11
CA ARG A 311 2.80 -11.01 13.63
C ARG A 311 1.75 -11.51 12.64
N LEU A 312 1.88 -11.09 11.38
CA LEU A 312 0.92 -11.43 10.32
C LEU A 312 0.96 -12.91 9.94
N ARG A 313 2.13 -13.55 10.03
CA ARG A 313 2.25 -15.01 9.85
C ARG A 313 1.42 -15.75 10.90
N ARG A 314 1.53 -15.36 12.17
CA ARG A 314 0.73 -15.95 13.26
C ARG A 314 -0.76 -15.66 13.10
N ALA A 315 -1.13 -14.44 12.69
CA ALA A 315 -2.52 -14.09 12.42
C ALA A 315 -3.09 -14.97 11.30
N TYR A 316 -2.35 -15.17 10.21
CA TYR A 316 -2.73 -16.10 9.15
C TYR A 316 -2.93 -17.52 9.69
N GLU A 317 -1.97 -18.03 10.45
CA GLU A 317 -2.04 -19.39 10.99
C GLU A 317 -3.24 -19.57 11.94
N ALA A 318 -3.53 -18.58 12.78
CA ALA A 318 -4.66 -18.63 13.70
C ALA A 318 -6.02 -18.58 12.99
N GLU A 319 -6.13 -17.81 11.89
CA GLU A 319 -7.41 -17.61 11.20
C GLU A 319 -7.64 -18.59 10.04
N MET A 320 -6.57 -19.14 9.44
CA MET A 320 -6.62 -19.78 8.11
C MET A 320 -6.00 -21.17 8.05
N ALA A 321 -5.27 -21.62 9.07
CA ALA A 321 -4.70 -22.98 9.11
C ALA A 321 -5.77 -23.99 9.57
N VAL A 322 -6.68 -24.32 8.65
CA VAL A 322 -7.66 -25.42 8.78
C VAL A 322 -7.43 -26.47 7.71
#